data_AF-A0A1H3P4E5-F1
#
_entry.id   AF-A0A1H3P4E5-F1
#
_cell.length_a   1.000
_cell.length_b   1.000
_cell.length_c   1.000
_cell.angle_alpha   90.00
_cell.angle_beta   90.00
_cell.angle_gamma   90.00
#
_symmetry.space_group_name_H-M   'P 1'
#
loop_
_entity.id
_entity.type
_entity.pdbx_description
1 polymer ?
#
loop_
_entity_poly.entity_id
_entity_poly.type
_entity_poly.pdbx_seq_one_letter_code
_entity_poly.pdbx_strand_id
1 'polypeptide(L)'
;MKTQYAREERGIDGGKKVKGHKRHIVVDILGNLLHVKVHAANVSDTKSACTVLEGVIDKYPSLKAFSGDAGYRGTAVDFVVNGLGLALHISEKIEGKWAILPKRWVVERTFSWPDNFRRLSKDFEILPAAAENIIRIAMMKITLAKCV
;
A
#
# COMPACT_ATOMS: atom_id res chain seq x y z
N MET A 1 0.67 3.84 10.53
CA MET A 1 0.46 3.04 11.76
C MET A 1 1.27 3.62 12.91
N LYS A 2 0.80 3.54 14.17
CA LYS A 2 1.57 4.00 15.34
C LYS A 2 2.79 3.10 15.59
N THR A 3 3.97 3.70 15.72
CA THR A 3 5.24 3.04 16.10
C THR A 3 5.40 3.05 17.62
N GLN A 4 5.85 1.94 18.23
CA GLN A 4 5.99 1.83 19.69
C GLN A 4 7.34 2.32 20.28
N TYR A 5 8.46 2.21 19.55
CA TYR A 5 9.80 2.54 20.06
C TYR A 5 10.52 3.61 19.22
N ALA A 6 11.73 4.03 19.63
CA ALA A 6 12.62 4.85 18.79
C ALA A 6 13.06 4.06 17.55
N ARG A 7 13.05 4.71 16.38
CA ARG A 7 13.25 4.05 15.07
C ARG A 7 13.96 4.93 14.06
N GLU A 8 14.56 4.26 13.08
CA GLU A 8 15.03 4.84 11.83
C GLU A 8 13.83 5.23 10.95
N GLU A 9 13.99 6.29 10.14
CA GLU A 9 12.97 6.79 9.20
C GLU A 9 11.58 7.05 9.83
N ARG A 10 11.54 7.66 11.02
CA ARG A 10 10.30 8.01 11.70
C ARG A 10 9.76 9.37 11.26
N GLY A 11 8.62 9.36 10.57
CA GLY A 11 7.90 10.58 10.16
C GLY A 11 6.73 10.95 11.08
N ILE A 12 6.29 12.21 11.01
CA ILE A 12 5.00 12.65 11.58
C ILE A 12 3.99 12.75 10.44
N ASP A 13 2.87 12.07 10.58
CA ASP A 13 1.70 12.31 9.73
C ASP A 13 1.10 13.66 10.16
N GLY A 14 1.22 14.69 9.31
CA GLY A 14 0.78 16.05 9.61
C GLY A 14 -0.74 16.17 9.83
N GLY A 15 -1.53 15.31 9.19
CA GLY A 15 -2.98 15.30 9.37
C GLY A 15 -3.37 14.65 10.69
N LYS A 16 -2.77 13.51 11.02
CA LYS A 16 -3.10 12.76 12.25
C LYS A 16 -2.30 13.22 13.47
N LYS A 17 -1.27 14.05 13.28
CA LYS A 17 -0.28 14.48 14.29
C LYS A 17 0.32 13.32 15.08
N VAL A 18 0.51 12.19 14.40
CA VAL A 18 0.99 10.95 15.00
C VAL A 18 2.29 10.54 14.33
N LYS A 19 3.28 10.16 15.15
CA LYS A 19 4.54 9.59 14.67
C LYS A 19 4.31 8.15 14.20
N GLY A 20 4.84 7.81 13.03
CA GLY A 20 4.76 6.45 12.54
C GLY A 20 5.40 6.20 11.18
N HIS A 21 5.10 5.02 10.65
CA HIS A 21 5.35 4.66 9.26
C HIS A 21 4.04 4.56 8.49
N LYS A 22 4.14 4.79 7.19
CA LYS A 22 3.11 4.48 6.21
C LYS A 22 3.47 3.17 5.51
N ARG A 23 2.45 2.41 5.13
CA ARG A 23 2.57 1.12 4.46
C ARG A 23 1.83 1.25 3.14
N HIS A 24 2.53 0.98 2.05
CA HIS A 24 1.94 0.90 0.71
C HIS A 24 1.99 -0.56 0.27
N ILE A 25 0.85 -1.06 -0.21
CA ILE A 25 0.76 -2.40 -0.78
C ILE A 25 0.24 -2.31 -2.20
N VAL A 26 0.70 -3.22 -3.05
CA VAL A 26 0.12 -3.49 -4.36
C VAL A 26 -0.31 -4.94 -4.37
N VAL A 27 -1.55 -5.18 -4.80
CA VAL A 27 -2.22 -6.47 -4.73
C VAL A 27 -2.88 -6.79 -6.05
N ASP A 28 -3.09 -8.07 -6.34
CA ASP A 28 -3.93 -8.49 -7.46
C ASP A 28 -5.44 -8.30 -7.16
N ILE A 29 -6.30 -8.63 -8.13
CA ILE A 29 -7.76 -8.52 -7.98
C ILE A 29 -8.34 -9.41 -6.87
N LEU A 30 -7.63 -10.47 -6.47
CA LEU A 30 -8.02 -11.38 -5.39
C LEU A 30 -7.44 -10.94 -4.04
N GLY A 31 -6.61 -9.90 -3.99
CA GLY A 31 -5.96 -9.39 -2.79
C GLY A 31 -4.65 -10.11 -2.43
N ASN A 32 -4.04 -10.85 -3.35
CA ASN A 32 -2.72 -11.44 -3.10
C ASN A 32 -1.64 -10.36 -3.23
N LEU A 33 -0.69 -10.36 -2.30
CA LEU A 33 0.36 -9.34 -2.23
C LEU A 33 1.34 -9.48 -3.38
N LEU A 34 1.47 -8.44 -4.20
CA LEU A 34 2.50 -8.34 -5.24
C LEU A 34 3.74 -7.62 -4.72
N HIS A 35 3.53 -6.50 -4.00
CA HIS A 35 4.61 -5.69 -3.44
C HIS A 35 4.15 -4.95 -2.17
N VAL A 36 5.11 -4.64 -1.30
CA VAL A 36 4.92 -3.82 -0.11
C VAL A 36 6.13 -2.94 0.11
N LYS A 37 5.88 -1.68 0.46
CA LYS A 37 6.88 -0.71 0.88
C LYS A 37 6.47 -0.05 2.19
N VAL A 38 7.41 0.10 3.10
CA VAL A 38 7.22 0.86 4.34
C VAL A 38 8.18 2.05 4.34
N HIS A 39 7.68 3.21 4.72
CA HIS A 39 8.49 4.42 4.85
C HIS A 39 7.97 5.35 5.94
N ALA A 40 8.75 6.39 6.23
CA ALA A 40 8.42 7.46 7.17
C ALA A 40 7.06 8.11 6.88
N ALA A 41 6.23 8.35 7.90
CA ALA A 41 4.89 8.91 7.71
C ALA A 41 4.82 10.35 7.17
N ASN A 42 5.95 11.08 7.14
CA ASN A 42 6.04 12.44 6.60
C ASN A 42 6.22 12.47 5.08
N VAL A 43 6.46 11.32 4.43
CA VAL A 43 6.51 11.26 2.96
C VAL A 43 5.09 11.29 2.41
N SER A 44 4.88 12.10 1.38
CA SER A 44 3.61 12.21 0.68
C SER A 44 3.30 10.91 -0.07
N ASP A 45 2.06 10.44 0.04
CA ASP A 45 1.62 9.17 -0.56
C ASP A 45 1.84 9.16 -2.07
N THR A 46 1.63 10.31 -2.72
CA THR A 46 1.79 10.49 -4.16
C THR A 46 3.25 10.34 -4.61
N LYS A 47 4.22 10.74 -3.79
CA LYS A 47 5.65 10.57 -4.10
C LYS A 47 6.11 9.15 -3.83
N SER A 48 5.68 8.57 -2.71
CA SER A 48 5.98 7.18 -2.37
C SER A 48 5.41 6.20 -3.39
N ALA A 49 4.26 6.53 -3.96
CA ALA A 49 3.63 5.74 -5.02
C ALA A 49 4.57 5.48 -6.19
N CYS A 50 5.38 6.46 -6.61
CA CYS A 50 6.27 6.29 -7.75
C CYS A 50 7.25 5.12 -7.51
N THR A 51 7.96 5.15 -6.37
CA THR A 51 8.90 4.08 -5.99
C THR A 51 8.21 2.73 -5.80
N VAL A 52 6.98 2.73 -5.28
CA VAL A 52 6.20 1.49 -5.07
C VAL A 52 5.79 0.86 -6.40
N LEU A 53 5.29 1.67 -7.33
CA LEU A 53 4.78 1.21 -8.62
C LEU A 53 5.92 0.81 -9.57
N GLU A 54 7.03 1.54 -9.55
CA GLU A 54 8.26 1.18 -10.25
C GLU A 54 8.77 -0.21 -9.81
N GLY A 55 8.95 -0.42 -8.50
CA GLY A 55 9.42 -1.71 -7.98
C GLY A 55 8.45 -2.87 -8.23
N VAL A 56 7.17 -2.60 -8.49
CA VAL A 56 6.20 -3.61 -8.94
C VAL A 56 6.40 -3.95 -10.40
N ILE A 57 6.62 -2.97 -11.27
CA ILE A 57 6.86 -3.20 -12.70
C ILE A 57 8.18 -3.92 -12.94
N ASP A 58 9.23 -3.57 -12.20
CA ASP A 58 10.52 -4.28 -12.26
C ASP A 58 10.36 -5.78 -11.98
N LYS A 59 9.49 -6.12 -11.03
CA LYS A 59 9.23 -7.51 -10.65
C LYS A 59 8.21 -8.20 -11.55
N TYR A 60 7.24 -7.48 -12.09
CA TYR A 60 6.16 -8.01 -12.92
C TYR A 60 5.95 -7.15 -14.18
N PRO A 61 6.85 -7.25 -15.18
CA PRO A 61 6.80 -6.42 -16.40
C PRO A 61 5.55 -6.63 -17.26
N SER A 62 4.80 -7.72 -17.03
CA SER A 62 3.57 -8.02 -17.75
C SER A 62 2.36 -7.19 -17.29
N LEU A 63 2.44 -6.49 -16.15
CA LEU A 63 1.35 -5.64 -15.67
C LEU A 63 1.08 -4.48 -16.64
N LYS A 64 -0.21 -4.18 -16.86
CA LYS A 64 -0.64 -3.20 -17.87
C LYS A 64 -1.29 -1.95 -17.29
N ALA A 65 -1.81 -2.03 -16.08
CA ALA A 65 -2.51 -0.92 -15.44
C ALA A 65 -2.58 -1.11 -13.94
N PHE A 66 -2.79 0.01 -13.25
CA PHE A 66 -3.00 0.10 -11.82
C PHE A 66 -4.37 0.72 -11.52
N SER A 67 -4.86 0.49 -10.30
CA SER A 67 -6.03 1.17 -9.75
C SER A 67 -5.68 1.69 -8.36
N GLY A 68 -6.09 2.92 -8.05
CA GLY A 68 -5.78 3.57 -6.77
C GLY A 68 -6.92 4.45 -6.27
N ASP A 69 -6.76 4.97 -5.05
CA ASP A 69 -7.66 5.96 -4.47
C ASP A 69 -7.31 7.40 -4.91
N ALA A 70 -8.13 8.37 -4.50
CA ALA A 70 -7.94 9.77 -4.86
C ALA A 70 -6.66 10.42 -4.28
N GLY A 71 -6.03 9.83 -3.26
CA GLY A 71 -4.76 10.29 -2.70
C GLY A 71 -3.56 10.06 -3.63
N TYR A 72 -3.71 9.18 -4.63
CA TYR A 72 -2.71 8.93 -5.67
C TYR A 72 -2.88 9.84 -6.92
N ARG A 73 -3.73 10.87 -6.88
CA ARG A 73 -3.87 11.84 -7.98
C ARG A 73 -2.62 12.70 -8.15
N GLY A 74 -2.46 13.32 -9.33
CA GLY A 74 -1.36 14.23 -9.61
C GLY A 74 -0.07 13.46 -9.91
N THR A 75 0.96 13.63 -9.08
CA THR A 75 2.33 13.13 -9.35
C THR A 75 2.39 11.63 -9.64
N ALA A 76 1.58 10.79 -9.00
CA ALA A 76 1.63 9.34 -9.23
C ALA A 76 0.96 8.96 -10.55
N VAL A 77 -0.14 9.63 -10.93
CA VAL A 77 -0.77 9.46 -12.24
C VAL A 77 0.19 9.88 -13.34
N ASP A 78 0.81 11.05 -13.19
CA ASP A 78 1.80 11.58 -14.14
C ASP A 78 2.99 10.62 -14.30
N PHE A 79 3.54 10.12 -13.19
CA PHE A 79 4.62 9.14 -13.22
C PHE A 79 4.23 7.83 -13.92
N VAL A 80 3.03 7.29 -13.66
CA VAL A 80 2.60 6.03 -14.28
C VAL A 80 2.37 6.22 -15.78
N VAL A 81 1.74 7.33 -16.18
CA VAL A 81 1.42 7.60 -17.58
C VAL A 81 2.66 7.97 -18.38
N ASN A 82 3.42 8.97 -17.92
CA ASN A 82 4.55 9.54 -18.66
C ASN A 82 5.88 8.84 -18.36
N GLY A 83 6.06 8.29 -17.16
CA GLY A 83 7.27 7.57 -16.76
C GLY A 83 7.25 6.09 -17.09
N LEU A 84 6.13 5.40 -16.81
CA LEU A 84 6.01 3.94 -17.03
C LEU A 84 5.26 3.57 -18.33
N GLY A 85 4.57 4.52 -18.97
CA GLY A 85 3.76 4.23 -20.17
C GLY A 85 2.54 3.35 -19.88
N LEU A 86 2.00 3.40 -18.66
CA LEU A 86 0.87 2.59 -18.19
C LEU A 86 -0.31 3.46 -17.76
N ALA A 87 -1.46 2.84 -17.44
CA ALA A 87 -2.62 3.55 -16.91
C ALA A 87 -2.71 3.42 -15.38
N LEU A 88 -3.00 4.51 -14.67
CA LEU A 88 -3.41 4.51 -13.26
C LEU A 88 -4.86 5.01 -13.15
N HIS A 89 -5.79 4.09 -12.93
CA HIS A 89 -7.21 4.41 -12.74
C HIS A 89 -7.47 4.88 -11.31
N ILE A 90 -7.91 6.12 -11.16
CA ILE A 90 -8.24 6.68 -9.85
C ILE A 90 -9.73 6.48 -9.56
N SER A 91 -10.04 5.91 -8.40
CA SER A 91 -11.41 5.77 -7.92
C SER A 91 -11.99 7.14 -7.58
N GLU A 92 -13.09 7.52 -8.24
CA GLU A 92 -13.78 8.78 -7.98
C GLU A 92 -14.58 8.74 -6.67
N LYS A 93 -14.87 9.93 -6.12
CA LYS A 93 -15.75 10.05 -4.97
C LYS A 93 -17.17 9.76 -5.42
N ILE A 94 -17.89 8.93 -4.67
CA ILE A 94 -19.30 8.67 -4.95
C ILE A 94 -20.11 9.91 -4.51
N GLU A 95 -20.87 10.50 -5.43
CA GLU A 95 -21.74 11.65 -5.14
C GLU A 95 -23.20 11.22 -4.90
N GLY A 96 -23.84 11.80 -3.88
CA GLY A 96 -25.29 11.76 -3.66
C GLY A 96 -25.90 10.44 -3.14
N LYS A 97 -25.41 9.27 -3.55
CA LYS A 97 -25.97 7.96 -3.15
C LYS A 97 -24.90 6.88 -3.04
N TRP A 98 -25.11 5.88 -2.20
CA TRP A 98 -24.19 4.74 -2.11
C TRP A 98 -24.17 3.94 -3.41
N ALA A 99 -22.97 3.55 -3.86
CA ALA A 99 -22.77 2.73 -5.06
C ALA A 99 -21.62 1.74 -4.86
N ILE A 100 -21.73 0.57 -5.50
CA ILE A 100 -20.64 -0.40 -5.55
C ILE A 100 -19.65 0.07 -6.60
N LEU A 101 -18.43 0.40 -6.17
CA LEU A 101 -17.32 0.67 -7.08
C LEU A 101 -16.46 -0.59 -7.22
N PRO A 102 -16.38 -1.19 -8.41
CA PRO A 102 -15.52 -2.34 -8.65
C PRO A 102 -14.07 -2.00 -8.29
N LYS A 103 -13.35 -2.94 -7.65
CA LYS A 103 -11.91 -2.87 -7.29
C LYS A 103 -11.53 -1.91 -6.15
N ARG A 104 -12.34 -0.91 -5.81
CA ARG A 104 -12.02 0.10 -4.77
C ARG A 104 -11.65 -0.52 -3.42
N TRP A 105 -12.39 -1.53 -3.00
CA TRP A 105 -12.26 -2.12 -1.67
C TRP A 105 -11.21 -3.23 -1.57
N VAL A 106 -10.57 -3.62 -2.69
CA VAL A 106 -9.66 -4.78 -2.68
C VAL A 106 -8.46 -4.51 -1.77
N VAL A 107 -7.87 -3.31 -1.86
CA VAL A 107 -6.73 -2.91 -1.03
C VAL A 107 -7.13 -2.80 0.45
N GLU A 108 -8.25 -2.11 0.75
CA GLU A 108 -8.73 -1.93 2.12
C GLU A 108 -9.08 -3.27 2.80
N ARG A 109 -9.79 -4.14 2.08
CA ARG A 109 -10.06 -5.52 2.53
C ARG A 109 -8.77 -6.29 2.76
N THR A 110 -7.78 -6.14 1.88
CA THR A 110 -6.50 -6.84 2.05
C THR A 110 -5.75 -6.35 3.28
N PHE A 111 -5.84 -5.06 3.60
CA PHE A 111 -5.28 -4.51 4.84
C PHE A 111 -5.96 -5.04 6.10
N SER A 112 -7.22 -5.47 6.05
CA SER A 112 -7.92 -6.00 7.23
C SER A 112 -7.52 -7.44 7.58
N TRP A 113 -6.94 -8.21 6.66
CA TRP A 113 -6.48 -9.58 6.93
C TRP A 113 -5.28 -9.68 7.87
N PRO A 114 -4.19 -8.89 7.70
CA PRO A 114 -3.05 -8.93 8.60
C PRO A 114 -3.36 -8.42 10.02
N ASP A 115 -4.50 -7.76 10.26
CA ASP A 115 -4.87 -7.28 11.59
C ASP A 115 -5.05 -8.42 12.62
N ASN A 116 -5.36 -9.64 12.15
CA ASN A 116 -5.42 -10.84 13.00
C ASN A 116 -4.03 -11.34 13.45
N PHE A 117 -2.94 -10.81 12.88
CA PHE A 117 -1.60 -11.15 13.28
C PHE A 117 -1.17 -10.17 14.37
N ARG A 118 -0.99 -10.66 15.61
CA ARG A 118 -0.60 -9.83 16.76
C ARG A 118 0.57 -8.90 16.47
N ARG A 119 1.57 -9.37 15.71
CA ARG A 119 2.77 -8.60 15.34
C ARG A 119 2.52 -7.48 14.33
N LEU A 120 1.41 -7.53 13.58
CA LEU A 120 1.00 -6.48 12.64
C LEU A 120 -0.08 -5.55 13.20
N SER A 121 -0.52 -5.74 14.45
CA SER A 121 -1.47 -4.86 15.15
C SER A 121 -0.89 -3.50 15.56
N LYS A 122 0.43 -3.44 15.77
CA LYS A 122 1.23 -2.21 15.89
C LYS A 122 2.49 -2.36 15.06
N ASP A 123 3.14 -1.25 14.76
CA ASP A 123 4.44 -1.34 14.12
C ASP A 123 5.45 -1.58 15.24
N PHE A 124 6.11 -2.75 15.24
CA PHE A 124 7.11 -3.19 16.23
C PHE A 124 8.55 -3.17 15.70
N GLU A 125 8.74 -3.13 14.38
CA GLU A 125 10.06 -3.29 13.75
C GLU A 125 10.86 -1.99 13.63
N ILE A 126 12.14 -2.00 14.03
CA ILE A 126 13.01 -0.81 13.96
C ILE A 126 13.26 -0.39 12.51
N LEU A 127 13.60 -1.35 11.66
CA LEU A 127 13.92 -1.14 10.25
C LEU A 127 12.66 -1.26 9.38
N PRO A 128 12.42 -0.33 8.42
CA PRO A 128 11.32 -0.45 7.46
C PRO A 128 11.34 -1.76 6.68
N ALA A 129 12.53 -2.24 6.30
CA ALA A 129 12.69 -3.52 5.61
C ALA A 129 12.21 -4.72 6.45
N ALA A 130 12.42 -4.69 7.77
CA ALA A 130 11.89 -5.71 8.67
C ALA A 130 10.36 -5.64 8.75
N ALA A 131 9.79 -4.43 8.83
CA ALA A 131 8.34 -4.23 8.79
C ALA A 131 7.71 -4.77 7.50
N GLU A 132 8.33 -4.52 6.35
CA GLU A 132 7.93 -5.09 5.06
C GLU A 132 7.96 -6.62 5.08
N ASN A 133 9.02 -7.23 5.62
CA ASN A 133 9.16 -8.69 5.69
C ASN A 133 8.09 -9.34 6.57
N ILE A 134 7.72 -8.75 7.70
CA ILE A 134 6.63 -9.28 8.54
C ILE A 134 5.29 -9.24 7.77
N ILE A 135 5.03 -8.21 6.98
CA ILE A 135 3.84 -8.15 6.11
C ILE A 135 3.89 -9.25 5.05
N ARG A 136 5.05 -9.47 4.41
CA ARG A 136 5.24 -10.55 3.42
C ARG A 136 4.95 -11.92 4.02
N ILE A 137 5.47 -12.21 5.21
CA ILE A 137 5.23 -13.50 5.91
C ILE A 137 3.74 -13.70 6.21
N ALA A 138 3.06 -12.68 6.74
CA ALA A 138 1.63 -12.79 7.03
C ALA A 138 0.81 -13.04 5.76
N MET A 139 1.11 -12.31 4.68
CA MET A 139 0.43 -12.46 3.40
C MET A 139 0.70 -13.81 2.73
N MET A 140 1.93 -14.33 2.81
CA MET A 140 2.23 -15.69 2.33
C MET A 140 1.39 -16.75 3.06
N LYS A 141 1.24 -16.65 4.39
CA LYS A 141 0.38 -17.57 5.15
C LYS A 141 -1.08 -17.49 4.69
N ILE A 142 -1.60 -16.28 4.47
CA ILE A 142 -2.97 -16.07 3.99
C ILE A 142 -3.16 -16.64 2.59
N THR A 143 -2.23 -16.37 1.66
CA THR A 143 -2.30 -16.88 0.29
C THR A 143 -2.24 -18.40 0.27
N LEU A 144 -1.32 -19.02 1.03
CA LEU A 144 -1.24 -20.48 1.13
C LEU A 144 -2.55 -21.09 1.64
N ALA A 145 -3.18 -20.48 2.65
CA ALA A 145 -4.45 -20.93 3.20
C ALA A 145 -5.63 -20.84 2.21
N LYS A 146 -5.52 -20.09 1.10
CA LYS A 146 -6.53 -20.05 0.03
C LYS A 146 -6.34 -21.14 -1.01
N CYS A 147 -5.15 -21.75 -1.07
CA CYS A 147 -4.78 -22.77 -2.05
C CYS A 147 -5.04 -24.20 -1.58
N VAL A 148 -5.29 -24.38 -0.27
CA VAL A 148 -5.67 -25.64 0.36
C VAL A 148 -7.16 -25.67 0.65
#